data_AF-A0A4V5TSQ1-F1
#
_entry.id   AF-A0A4V5TSQ1-F1
#
_cell.length_a   1.000
_cell.length_b   1.000
_cell.length_c   1.000
_cell.angle_alpha   90.00
_cell.angle_beta   90.00
_cell.angle_gamma   90.00
#
_symmetry.space_group_name_H-M   'P 1'
#
loop_
_entity.id
_entity.type
_entity.pdbx_description
1 polymer ?
#
loop_
_entity_poly.entity_id
_entity_poly.type
_entity_poly.pdbx_seq_one_letter_code
_entity_poly.pdbx_strand_id
1 'polypeptide(L)'
;MVTINEIAKLCNVSNATVSRVLNNHPYVNSEKREKIIKVMQEFNYTPSSIARNLRINKTQTIALSIPNIDHPFFGKLAREIS
;
A
#
# COMPACT_ATOMS: atom_id res chain seq x y z
N MET A 1 -4.01 3.40 17.55
CA MET A 1 -3.70 3.01 16.16
C MET A 1 -2.84 4.12 15.59
N VAL A 2 -1.58 3.84 15.27
CA VAL A 2 -0.66 4.89 14.82
C VAL A 2 -0.96 5.25 13.37
N THR A 3 -1.09 6.55 13.10
CA THR A 3 -1.38 7.04 11.74
C THR A 3 -0.12 7.56 11.06
N ILE A 4 -0.17 7.75 9.74
CA ILE A 4 0.95 8.35 8.99
C ILE A 4 1.32 9.75 9.53
N ASN A 5 0.35 10.48 10.07
CA ASN A 5 0.55 11.80 10.69
C ASN A 5 1.39 11.70 11.97
N GLU A 6 1.19 10.67 12.77
CA GLU A 6 1.95 10.46 14.01
C GLU A 6 3.38 10.05 13.72
N ILE A 7 3.60 9.17 12.75
CA ILE A 7 4.96 8.80 12.31
C ILE A 7 5.71 10.00 11.75
N ALA A 8 5.01 10.84 10.97
CA ALA A 8 5.58 12.08 10.44
C ALA A 8 6.03 13.02 11.58
N LYS A 9 5.21 13.19 12.62
CA LYS A 9 5.56 13.96 13.83
C LYS A 9 6.75 13.36 14.59
N LEU A 10 6.76 12.05 14.85
CA LEU A 10 7.84 11.35 15.55
C LEU A 10 9.19 11.45 14.80
N CYS A 11 9.15 11.39 13.48
CA CYS A 11 10.34 11.47 12.65
C CYS A 11 10.77 12.91 12.34
N ASN A 12 9.95 13.91 12.69
CA ASN A 12 10.09 15.32 12.33
C ASN A 12 10.18 15.54 10.79
N VAL A 13 9.28 14.89 10.05
CA VAL A 13 9.20 14.96 8.58
C VAL A 13 7.76 15.23 8.14
N SER A 14 7.59 15.58 6.86
CA SER A 14 6.26 15.71 6.28
C SER A 14 5.61 14.35 6.01
N ASN A 15 4.27 14.29 5.99
CA ASN A 15 3.52 13.13 5.50
C ASN A 15 3.94 12.70 4.09
N ALA A 16 4.33 13.66 3.24
CA ALA A 16 4.81 13.40 1.89
C ALA A 16 6.13 12.61 1.91
N THR A 17 7.02 12.91 2.85
CA THR A 17 8.28 12.17 3.03
C THR A 17 8.02 10.74 3.46
N VAL A 18 7.11 10.52 4.43
CA VAL A 18 6.72 9.16 4.86
C VAL A 18 6.06 8.40 3.70
N SER A 19 5.18 9.06 2.96
CA SER A 19 4.56 8.49 1.75
C SER A 19 5.60 8.11 0.69
N ARG A 20 6.65 8.90 0.51
CA ARG A 20 7.74 8.59 -0.43
C ARG A 20 8.54 7.37 0.03
N VAL A 21 8.81 7.22 1.32
CA VAL A 21 9.47 6.02 1.88
C VAL A 21 8.62 4.77 1.65
N LEU A 22 7.32 4.85 1.94
CA LEU A 22 6.37 3.74 1.73
C LEU A 22 6.25 3.31 0.26
N ASN A 23 6.32 4.27 -0.68
CA ASN A 23 6.29 3.98 -2.11
C ASN A 23 7.70 3.77 -2.71
N ASN A 24 8.73 3.60 -1.87
CA ASN A 24 10.10 3.34 -2.25
C ASN A 24 10.72 4.38 -3.22
N HIS A 25 10.35 5.65 -3.10
CA HIS A 25 10.81 6.72 -3.98
C HIS A 25 12.31 7.04 -3.78
N PRO A 26 13.10 7.28 -4.86
CA PRO A 26 14.56 7.48 -4.77
C PRO A 26 15.01 8.78 -4.07
N TYR A 27 14.20 9.84 -4.09
CA TYR A 27 14.54 11.16 -3.52
C TYR A 27 14.46 11.27 -1.99
N VAL A 28 14.61 10.17 -1.24
CA VAL A 28 14.65 10.22 0.24
C VAL A 28 16.03 9.81 0.70
N ASN A 29 16.69 10.71 1.45
CA ASN A 29 18.00 10.43 2.04
C ASN A 29 17.96 9.12 2.86
N SER A 30 18.99 8.30 2.73
CA SER A 30 19.09 6.98 3.36
C SER A 30 18.95 7.06 4.88
N GLU A 31 19.59 8.04 5.53
CA GLU A 31 19.45 8.26 6.99
C GLU A 31 18.00 8.50 7.41
N LYS A 32 17.27 9.34 6.67
CA LYS A 32 15.86 9.66 6.97
C LYS A 32 14.97 8.45 6.75
N ARG A 33 15.26 7.66 5.71
CA ARG A 33 14.55 6.42 5.40
C ARG A 33 14.71 5.40 6.51
N GLU A 34 15.93 5.16 7.00
CA GLU A 34 16.17 4.24 8.11
C GLU A 34 15.47 4.68 9.40
N LYS A 35 15.53 5.98 9.74
CA LYS A 35 14.81 6.52 10.90
C LYS A 35 13.30 6.24 10.82
N ILE A 36 12.69 6.49 9.66
CA ILE A 36 11.26 6.26 9.43
C ILE A 36 10.92 4.77 9.53
N ILE A 37 11.74 3.88 8.97
CA ILE A 37 11.53 2.43 9.03
C ILE A 37 11.62 1.91 10.46
N LYS A 38 12.60 2.35 11.25
CA LYS A 38 12.72 1.98 12.67
C LYS A 38 11.47 2.37 13.47
N VAL A 39 11.00 3.61 13.31
CA VAL A 39 9.79 4.09 13.99
C VAL A 39 8.55 3.31 13.50
N MET A 40 8.44 3.00 12.21
CA MET A 40 7.34 2.18 11.70
C MET A 40 7.31 0.79 12.33
N GLN A 41 8.48 0.17 12.53
CA GLN A 41 8.61 -1.15 13.16
C GLN A 41 8.29 -1.10 14.65
N GLU A 42 8.83 -0.12 15.37
CA GLU A 42 8.59 0.07 16.82
C GLU A 42 7.11 0.27 17.16
N PHE A 43 6.40 1.00 16.30
CA PHE A 43 4.98 1.30 16.49
C PHE A 43 4.05 0.35 15.72
N ASN A 44 4.59 -0.73 15.14
CA ASN A 44 3.87 -1.77 14.40
C ASN A 44 2.93 -1.19 13.31
N TYR A 45 3.37 -0.13 12.64
CA TYR A 45 2.59 0.56 11.62
C TYR A 45 2.53 -0.26 10.34
N THR A 46 1.31 -0.66 9.97
CA THR A 46 1.05 -1.34 8.70
C THR A 46 0.30 -0.39 7.76
N PRO A 47 0.84 -0.06 6.58
CA PRO A 47 0.13 0.80 5.63
C PRO A 47 -1.15 0.11 5.15
N SER A 48 -2.30 0.77 5.32
CA SER A 48 -3.58 0.26 4.81
C SER A 48 -3.66 0.42 3.29
N SER A 49 -3.67 -0.69 2.57
CA SER A 49 -3.89 -0.74 1.13
C SER A 49 -5.24 -0.15 0.72
N ILE A 50 -6.27 -0.30 1.56
CA ILE A 50 -7.60 0.28 1.35
C ILE A 50 -7.53 1.82 1.40
N ALA A 51 -6.90 2.38 2.44
CA ALA A 51 -6.73 3.84 2.56
C ALA A 51 -5.87 4.43 1.42
N ARG A 52 -4.85 3.67 0.97
CA ARG A 52 -4.06 4.03 -0.21
C ARG A 52 -4.92 4.08 -1.47
N ASN A 53 -5.69 3.03 -1.74
CA ASN A 53 -6.56 2.90 -2.92
C ASN A 53 -7.65 3.98 -2.96
N LEU A 54 -8.25 4.30 -1.80
CA LEU A 54 -9.20 5.40 -1.65
C LEU A 54 -8.58 6.76 -2.03
N ARG A 55 -7.37 7.06 -1.53
CA ARG A 55 -6.69 8.33 -1.81
C ARG A 55 -6.30 8.50 -3.28
N ILE A 56 -5.83 7.43 -3.92
CA ILE A 56 -5.45 7.46 -5.35
C ILE A 56 -6.66 7.30 -6.28
N ASN A 57 -7.87 7.12 -5.72
CA ASN A 57 -9.13 6.84 -6.41
C ASN A 57 -9.00 5.76 -7.50
N LYS A 58 -8.11 4.79 -7.25
CA LYS A 58 -7.74 3.73 -8.18
C LYS A 58 -7.44 2.50 -7.37
N THR A 59 -8.10 1.41 -7.69
CA THR A 59 -7.76 0.09 -7.17
C THR A 59 -6.87 -0.62 -8.19
N GLN A 60 -5.99 -1.51 -7.74
CA GLN A 60 -5.33 -2.49 -8.62
C GLN A 60 -6.18 -3.75 -8.72
N THR A 61 -7.49 -3.58 -8.94
CA THR A 61 -8.47 -4.67 -9.00
C THR A 61 -8.95 -4.83 -10.43
N ILE A 62 -8.88 -6.06 -10.95
CA ILE A 62 -9.48 -6.43 -12.23
C ILE A 62 -10.81 -7.11 -11.93
N ALA A 63 -11.90 -6.58 -12.48
CA ALA A 63 -13.21 -7.21 -12.38
C ALA A 63 -13.40 -8.20 -13.54
N LEU A 64 -13.72 -9.45 -13.22
CA LEU A 64 -14.02 -10.49 -14.21
C LEU A 64 -15.52 -10.77 -14.21
N SER A 65 -16.19 -10.57 -15.35
CA SER A 65 -17.59 -10.92 -15.55
C SER A 65 -17.68 -12.14 -16.46
N ILE A 66 -18.20 -13.25 -15.94
CA ILE A 66 -18.38 -14.51 -16.67
C ILE A 66 -19.81 -15.02 -16.50
N PRO A 67 -20.39 -15.71 -17.51
CA PRO A 67 -21.77 -16.17 -17.45
C PRO A 67 -22.04 -17.17 -16.32
N ASN A 68 -21.10 -18.09 -16.06
CA ASN A 68 -21.19 -19.06 -14.97
C ASN A 68 -19.78 -19.58 -14.62
N ILE A 69 -19.42 -19.57 -13.33
CA ILE A 69 -18.12 -20.04 -12.85
C ILE A 69 -17.98 -21.58 -12.84
N ASP A 70 -19.10 -22.29 -12.76
CA ASP A 70 -19.14 -23.76 -12.72
C ASP A 70 -18.97 -24.40 -14.11
N HIS A 71 -19.10 -23.60 -15.18
CA HIS A 71 -18.87 -24.10 -16.52
C HIS A 71 -17.35 -24.33 -16.75
N PRO A 72 -16.90 -25.53 -17.17
CA PRO A 72 -15.48 -25.89 -17.23
C PRO A 72 -14.60 -24.90 -18.02
N PHE A 73 -15.14 -24.33 -19.10
CA PHE A 73 -14.43 -23.31 -19.89
C PHE A 73 -14.18 -22.01 -19.09
N PHE A 74 -15.20 -21.44 -18.46
CA PHE A 74 -15.08 -20.16 -17.75
C PHE A 74 -14.34 -20.30 -16.42
N GLY A 75 -14.52 -21.42 -15.71
CA GLY A 75 -13.75 -21.71 -14.50
C GLY A 75 -12.25 -21.85 -14.77
N LYS A 76 -11.88 -22.49 -15.90
CA LYS A 76 -10.47 -22.57 -16.33
C LYS A 76 -9.93 -21.20 -16.73
N LEU A 77 -10.70 -20.42 -17.50
CA LEU A 77 -10.33 -19.05 -17.88
C LEU A 77 -10.11 -18.13 -16.66
N ALA A 78 -11.01 -18.16 -15.68
CA ALA A 78 -10.89 -17.36 -14.46
C ALA A 78 -9.63 -17.70 -13.66
N ARG A 79 -9.25 -18.97 -13.61
CA ARG A 79 -8.04 -19.43 -12.93
C ARG A 79 -6.75 -18.96 -13.60
N GLU A 80 -6.73 -18.84 -14.93
CA GLU A 80 -5.55 -18.32 -15.66
C GLU A 80 -5.37 -16.80 -15.48
N ILE A 81 -6.43 -16.07 -15.10
CA ILE A 81 -6.40 -14.61 -14.90
C ILE A 81 -6.03 -14.23 -13.45
N SER A 82 -6.28 -15.12 -12.48
CA SER A 82 -5.98 -14.90 -11.06
C SER A 82 -4.51 -15.13 -10.71
#